data_AF-A0A4R1ZFZ0-F1
#
_entry.id   AF-A0A4R1ZFZ0-F1
#
_cell.length_a   1.000
_cell.length_b   1.000
_cell.length_c   1.000
_cell.angle_alpha   90.00
_cell.angle_beta   90.00
_cell.angle_gamma   90.00
#
_symmetry.space_group_name_H-M   'P 1'
#
loop_
_entity.id
_entity.type
_entity.pdbx_description
1 polymer ?
#
loop_
_entity_poly.entity_id
_entity_poly.type
_entity_poly.pdbx_seq_one_letter_code
_entity_poly.pdbx_strand_id
1 'polypeptide(L)'
;MKTTSNLGLMKPEGTDVVDIENFNTNADTLDTTIGAMSTVPTTAKNIAGAIKEIHTAMSNLDTTISDGEITTAKLADSAVTTAKLAANAVTGAKMANSTVTAAQLADGAVTSAKLADSGVVAGTYKSVTVDGKGRVTAGTNPTTLSGYGITDAAPLASPALTGTPTAPTAVVDTSSSQLATTAFVLGQAGSTAPAMNGTAAAGSSVKYARADHVHPTDTTRAPLASPALTGTPTAPTAVIGTNSKQLATTEYVDRAVSNVEAMAKASSNRMDKILSAKVSNLALNSTSIDVGGWVTTYPYSDSFSNGFIDDANGLFYPSEGVQLIAVRPDLGSYVTYSIYKNGAWFALGTTNATSGATTAVVDYASPGDYYHIKASSSSASTGNGLAMTVTKLN
;
A
#
# COMPACT_ATOMS: atom_id res chain seq x y z
N MET A 1 -133.47 -96.91 26.37
CA MET A 1 -132.40 -96.30 25.56
C MET A 1 -131.11 -96.15 26.37
N LYS A 2 -129.96 -96.57 25.85
CA LYS A 2 -128.62 -96.25 26.39
C LYS A 2 -128.05 -95.03 25.67
N THR A 3 -127.10 -94.32 26.27
CA THR A 3 -126.32 -93.30 25.56
C THR A 3 -125.01 -93.88 25.01
N THR A 4 -124.56 -93.37 23.88
CA THR A 4 -123.23 -93.67 23.35
C THR A 4 -122.17 -92.93 24.16
N SER A 5 -120.99 -93.53 24.32
CA SER A 5 -119.91 -92.98 25.14
C SER A 5 -119.27 -91.71 24.57
N ASN A 6 -119.33 -91.51 23.25
CA ASN A 6 -118.60 -90.44 22.59
C ASN A 6 -119.42 -89.15 22.55
N LEU A 7 -120.62 -89.21 22.00
CA LEU A 7 -121.47 -88.04 21.73
C LEU A 7 -122.77 -88.05 22.55
N GLY A 8 -122.91 -88.96 23.50
CA GLY A 8 -124.12 -89.05 24.33
C GLY A 8 -125.38 -89.48 23.58
N LEU A 9 -125.28 -89.88 22.30
CA LEU A 9 -126.44 -90.21 21.47
C LEU A 9 -127.24 -91.38 22.05
N MET A 10 -128.56 -91.25 22.13
CA MET A 10 -129.49 -92.26 22.57
C MET A 10 -129.54 -93.40 21.53
N LYS A 11 -129.29 -94.64 21.97
CA LYS A 11 -129.39 -95.86 21.17
C LYS A 11 -130.34 -96.86 21.84
N PRO A 12 -131.15 -97.61 21.09
CA PRO A 12 -132.00 -98.65 21.65
C PRO A 12 -131.15 -99.80 22.23
N GLU A 13 -131.69 -100.48 23.23
CA GLU A 13 -131.14 -101.72 23.77
C GLU A 13 -132.22 -102.79 23.93
N GLY A 14 -131.92 -104.03 23.55
CA GLY A 14 -132.86 -105.13 23.64
C GLY A 14 -134.11 -104.90 22.80
N THR A 15 -135.27 -104.82 23.45
CA THR A 15 -136.59 -104.62 22.82
C THR A 15 -137.04 -103.15 22.77
N ASP A 16 -136.16 -102.19 23.10
CA ASP A 16 -136.47 -100.77 23.07
C ASP A 16 -136.88 -100.32 21.65
N VAL A 17 -137.97 -99.55 21.56
CA VAL A 17 -138.40 -98.88 20.31
C VAL A 17 -137.91 -97.44 20.37
N VAL A 18 -137.26 -96.97 19.30
CA VAL A 18 -136.82 -95.57 19.21
C VAL A 18 -138.04 -94.70 18.90
N ASP A 19 -138.37 -93.78 19.79
CA ASP A 19 -139.37 -92.75 19.53
C ASP A 19 -138.77 -91.56 18.76
N ILE A 20 -139.65 -90.71 18.23
CA ILE A 20 -139.26 -89.55 17.44
C ILE A 20 -138.49 -88.51 18.27
N GLU A 21 -138.73 -88.46 19.58
CA GLU A 21 -138.10 -87.50 20.49
C GLU A 21 -136.62 -87.86 20.73
N ASN A 22 -136.32 -89.16 20.86
CA ASN A 22 -134.95 -89.64 20.94
C ASN A 22 -134.16 -89.37 19.64
N PHE A 23 -134.82 -89.50 18.49
CA PHE A 23 -134.21 -89.19 17.20
C PHE A 23 -133.87 -87.70 17.08
N ASN A 24 -134.81 -86.81 17.43
CA ASN A 24 -134.60 -85.37 17.39
C ASN A 24 -133.51 -84.94 18.38
N THR A 25 -133.49 -85.49 19.59
CA THR A 25 -132.44 -85.21 20.59
C THR A 25 -131.04 -85.58 20.08
N ASN A 26 -130.92 -86.72 19.39
CA ASN A 26 -129.67 -87.11 18.75
C ASN A 26 -129.28 -86.16 17.62
N ALA A 27 -130.24 -85.72 16.82
CA ALA A 27 -130.01 -84.78 15.73
C ALA A 27 -129.53 -83.42 16.25
N ASP A 28 -130.17 -82.87 17.29
CA ASP A 28 -129.78 -81.61 17.93
C ASP A 28 -128.39 -81.68 18.57
N THR A 29 -128.07 -82.83 19.19
CA THR A 29 -126.73 -83.07 19.77
C THR A 29 -125.66 -83.11 18.69
N LEU A 30 -125.96 -83.75 17.56
CA LEU A 30 -125.07 -83.77 16.40
C LEU A 30 -124.89 -82.37 15.81
N ASP A 31 -125.99 -81.63 15.63
CA ASP A 31 -125.98 -80.28 15.07
C ASP A 31 -125.20 -79.30 15.96
N THR A 32 -125.40 -79.36 17.27
CA THR A 32 -124.64 -78.54 18.24
C THR A 32 -123.15 -78.88 18.21
N THR A 33 -122.81 -80.17 18.19
CA THR A 33 -121.40 -80.61 18.18
C THR A 33 -120.70 -80.23 16.87
N ILE A 34 -121.38 -80.36 15.74
CA ILE A 34 -120.86 -79.97 14.42
C ILE A 34 -120.83 -78.44 14.28
N GLY A 35 -121.83 -77.73 14.79
CA GLY A 35 -121.91 -76.27 14.79
C GLY A 35 -120.78 -75.63 15.60
N ALA A 36 -120.34 -76.25 16.70
CA ALA A 36 -119.16 -75.82 17.46
C ALA A 36 -117.83 -75.93 16.65
N MET A 37 -117.79 -76.74 15.59
CA MET A 37 -116.63 -76.86 14.68
C MET A 37 -116.63 -75.79 13.56
N SER A 38 -117.67 -74.95 13.45
CA SER A 38 -117.83 -73.91 12.42
C SER A 38 -116.84 -72.75 12.52
N THR A 39 -116.02 -72.68 13.57
CA THR A 39 -115.03 -71.62 13.79
C THR A 39 -113.62 -71.95 13.27
N VAL A 40 -113.39 -73.15 12.73
CA VAL A 40 -112.07 -73.53 12.17
C VAL A 40 -112.07 -73.29 10.66
N PRO A 41 -111.10 -72.54 10.09
CA PRO A 41 -111.09 -72.18 8.66
C PRO A 41 -110.54 -73.34 7.83
N THR A 42 -111.24 -74.48 7.83
CA THR A 42 -110.83 -75.66 7.05
C THR A 42 -111.96 -76.05 6.11
N THR A 43 -111.61 -76.42 4.88
CA THR A 43 -112.56 -77.01 3.94
C THR A 43 -112.74 -78.50 4.17
N ALA A 44 -111.89 -79.12 5.00
CA ALA A 44 -111.94 -80.52 5.34
C ALA A 44 -113.08 -80.87 6.32
N LYS A 45 -113.85 -81.92 5.99
CA LYS A 45 -114.95 -82.43 6.83
C LYS A 45 -114.50 -83.36 7.96
N ASN A 46 -113.21 -83.65 8.07
CA ASN A 46 -112.65 -84.53 9.10
C ASN A 46 -111.39 -83.94 9.74
N ILE A 47 -111.10 -84.40 10.96
CA ILE A 47 -109.99 -83.89 11.79
C ILE A 47 -108.64 -84.08 11.11
N ALA A 48 -108.42 -85.23 10.45
CA ALA A 48 -107.17 -85.51 9.75
C ALA A 48 -106.93 -84.55 8.56
N GLY A 49 -107.98 -84.20 7.81
CA GLY A 49 -107.89 -83.23 6.73
C GLY A 49 -107.66 -81.81 7.25
N ALA A 50 -108.34 -81.42 8.32
CA ALA A 50 -108.16 -80.12 8.97
C ALA A 50 -106.71 -79.91 9.46
N ILE A 51 -106.13 -80.93 10.12
CA ILE A 51 -104.73 -80.90 10.57
C ILE A 51 -103.77 -80.79 9.38
N LYS A 52 -104.06 -81.49 8.26
CA LYS A 52 -103.22 -81.45 7.07
C LYS A 52 -103.28 -80.09 6.36
N GLU A 53 -104.46 -79.46 6.29
CA GLU A 53 -104.63 -78.11 5.74
C GLU A 53 -103.87 -77.08 6.60
N ILE A 54 -104.01 -77.14 7.92
CA ILE A 54 -103.26 -76.29 8.86
C ILE A 54 -101.74 -76.52 8.74
N HIS A 55 -101.30 -77.78 8.69
CA HIS A 55 -99.88 -78.12 8.57
C HIS A 55 -99.29 -77.64 7.24
N THR A 56 -100.04 -77.73 6.14
CA THR A 56 -99.61 -77.24 4.83
C THR A 56 -99.52 -75.72 4.80
N ALA A 57 -100.49 -75.02 5.41
CA ALA A 57 -100.46 -73.56 5.55
C ALA A 57 -99.27 -73.08 6.40
N MET A 58 -98.91 -73.83 7.44
CA MET A 58 -97.75 -73.52 8.30
C MET A 58 -96.40 -73.95 7.71
N SER A 59 -96.38 -75.00 6.88
CA SER A 59 -95.15 -75.53 6.26
C SER A 59 -94.65 -74.67 5.09
N ASN A 60 -95.51 -73.88 4.47
CA ASN A 60 -95.17 -72.99 3.35
C ASN A 60 -94.68 -71.61 3.83
N LEU A 61 -93.87 -71.57 4.90
CA LEU A 61 -93.45 -70.32 5.53
C LEU A 61 -92.68 -69.38 4.56
N ASP A 62 -92.07 -69.95 3.53
CA ASP A 62 -91.40 -69.25 2.41
C ASP A 62 -92.38 -68.43 1.54
N THR A 63 -93.66 -68.78 1.51
CA THR A 63 -94.72 -68.07 0.75
C THR A 63 -95.64 -67.22 1.62
N THR A 64 -95.55 -67.32 2.95
CA THR A 64 -96.41 -66.57 3.89
C THR A 64 -95.82 -65.22 4.33
N ILE A 65 -94.53 -64.98 4.08
CA ILE A 65 -93.93 -63.67 4.33
C ILE A 65 -94.08 -62.86 3.05
N SER A 66 -95.10 -62.02 2.99
CA SER A 66 -95.28 -61.10 1.86
C SER A 66 -94.12 -60.11 1.76
N ASP A 67 -93.89 -59.56 0.56
CA ASP A 67 -92.86 -58.54 0.34
C ASP A 67 -93.03 -57.37 1.34
N GLY A 68 -91.95 -57.04 2.06
CA GLY A 68 -91.94 -55.96 3.05
C GLY A 68 -92.52 -56.32 4.42
N GLU A 69 -93.04 -57.53 4.64
CA GLU A 69 -93.59 -57.93 5.93
C GLU A 69 -92.54 -57.98 7.05
N ILE A 70 -91.27 -58.23 6.71
CA ILE A 70 -90.18 -58.16 7.69
C ILE A 70 -89.79 -56.70 7.89
N THR A 71 -90.48 -56.05 8.82
CA THR A 71 -90.19 -54.69 9.27
C THR A 71 -89.08 -54.68 10.32
N THR A 72 -88.54 -53.51 10.63
CA THR A 72 -87.55 -53.33 11.70
C THR A 72 -88.07 -53.84 13.05
N ALA A 73 -89.35 -53.66 13.38
CA ALA A 73 -89.92 -54.13 14.64
C ALA A 73 -89.96 -55.66 14.78
N LYS A 74 -89.96 -56.40 13.66
CA LYS A 74 -89.92 -57.87 13.65
C LYS A 74 -88.50 -58.42 13.70
N LEU A 75 -87.48 -57.58 13.53
CA LEU A 75 -86.07 -57.92 13.72
C LEU A 75 -85.58 -57.28 15.01
N ALA A 76 -85.28 -58.10 16.03
CA ALA A 76 -84.63 -57.59 17.22
C ALA A 76 -83.29 -56.90 16.86
N ASP A 77 -82.86 -55.95 17.70
CA ASP A 77 -81.58 -55.27 17.49
C ASP A 77 -80.44 -56.28 17.40
N SER A 78 -79.56 -56.10 16.41
CA SER A 78 -78.46 -57.03 16.09
C SER A 78 -78.91 -58.46 15.69
N ALA A 79 -80.19 -58.68 15.38
CA ALA A 79 -80.69 -59.99 14.97
C ALA A 79 -80.02 -60.49 13.68
N VAL A 80 -79.60 -59.60 12.78
CA VAL A 80 -78.85 -59.94 11.56
C VAL A 80 -77.36 -59.77 11.83
N THR A 81 -76.69 -60.88 12.14
CA THR A 81 -75.24 -60.92 12.37
C THR A 81 -74.50 -61.27 11.08
N THR A 82 -73.18 -61.12 11.08
CA THR A 82 -72.33 -61.51 9.94
C THR A 82 -72.49 -62.98 9.57
N ALA A 83 -72.68 -63.90 10.53
CA ALA A 83 -72.89 -65.32 10.24
C ALA A 83 -74.23 -65.63 9.55
N LYS A 84 -75.23 -64.75 9.69
CA LYS A 84 -76.53 -64.85 8.99
C LYS A 84 -76.49 -64.23 7.60
N LEU A 85 -75.45 -63.45 7.29
CA LEU A 85 -75.20 -62.92 5.96
C LEU A 85 -74.21 -63.84 5.25
N ALA A 86 -74.70 -64.57 4.24
CA ALA A 86 -73.81 -65.35 3.39
C ALA A 86 -72.74 -64.45 2.72
N ALA A 87 -71.62 -65.04 2.31
CA ALA A 87 -70.63 -64.32 1.53
C ALA A 87 -71.28 -63.71 0.27
N ASN A 88 -70.96 -62.45 -0.03
CA ASN A 88 -71.56 -61.66 -1.11
C ASN A 88 -73.08 -61.42 -0.98
N ALA A 89 -73.69 -61.67 0.19
CA ALA A 89 -75.11 -61.42 0.40
C ALA A 89 -75.50 -59.94 0.23
N VAL A 90 -74.59 -59.02 0.58
CA VAL A 90 -74.74 -57.57 0.34
C VAL A 90 -73.90 -57.20 -0.87
N THR A 91 -74.55 -57.06 -2.03
CA THR A 91 -73.89 -56.65 -3.29
C THR A 91 -74.07 -55.15 -3.52
N GLY A 92 -73.33 -54.60 -4.51
CA GLY A 92 -73.50 -53.20 -4.90
C GLY A 92 -74.94 -52.84 -5.27
N ALA A 93 -75.72 -53.75 -5.88
CA ALA A 93 -77.13 -53.50 -6.20
C ALA A 93 -78.05 -53.43 -4.96
N LYS A 94 -77.65 -54.04 -3.85
CA LYS A 94 -78.37 -53.98 -2.56
C LYS A 94 -77.95 -52.78 -1.71
N MET A 95 -76.90 -52.07 -2.12
CA MET A 95 -76.42 -50.86 -1.45
C MET A 95 -76.92 -49.65 -2.25
N ALA A 96 -77.62 -48.74 -1.58
CA ALA A 96 -77.97 -47.49 -2.24
C ALA A 96 -76.72 -46.64 -2.51
N ASN A 97 -76.77 -45.83 -3.56
CA ASN A 97 -75.69 -44.90 -3.88
C ASN A 97 -75.43 -43.99 -2.68
N SER A 98 -74.15 -43.72 -2.41
CA SER A 98 -73.70 -42.88 -1.29
C SER A 98 -74.02 -43.41 0.12
N THR A 99 -74.47 -44.67 0.27
CA THR A 99 -74.65 -45.27 1.61
C THR A 99 -73.32 -45.46 2.34
N VAL A 100 -72.21 -45.64 1.63
CA VAL A 100 -70.86 -45.66 2.23
C VAL A 100 -70.28 -44.25 2.24
N THR A 101 -70.24 -43.66 3.42
CA THR A 101 -69.68 -42.34 3.73
C THR A 101 -68.31 -42.48 4.36
N ALA A 102 -67.62 -41.34 4.55
CA ALA A 102 -66.32 -41.32 5.24
C ALA A 102 -66.39 -41.90 6.66
N ALA A 103 -67.52 -41.77 7.38
CA ALA A 103 -67.67 -42.32 8.73
C ALA A 103 -67.65 -43.86 8.78
N GLN A 104 -67.96 -44.52 7.65
CA GLN A 104 -67.93 -45.98 7.54
C GLN A 104 -66.57 -46.49 7.01
N LEU A 105 -65.67 -45.60 6.61
CA LEU A 105 -64.33 -45.93 6.13
C LEU A 105 -63.32 -45.50 7.19
N ALA A 106 -62.65 -46.46 7.82
CA ALA A 106 -61.54 -46.16 8.72
C ALA A 106 -60.39 -45.46 7.95
N ASP A 107 -59.57 -44.70 8.68
CA ASP A 107 -58.38 -44.08 8.09
C ASP A 107 -57.46 -45.14 7.47
N GLY A 108 -57.07 -44.92 6.22
CA GLY A 108 -56.27 -45.88 5.45
C GLY A 108 -57.04 -47.11 4.94
N ALA A 109 -58.36 -47.20 5.14
CA ALA A 109 -59.16 -48.32 4.64
C ALA A 109 -59.07 -48.49 3.12
N VAL A 110 -58.92 -47.40 2.35
CA VAL A 110 -58.69 -47.43 0.91
C VAL A 110 -57.19 -47.30 0.66
N THR A 111 -56.51 -48.42 0.44
CA THR A 111 -55.09 -48.47 0.12
C THR A 111 -54.87 -48.36 -1.40
N SER A 112 -53.64 -48.09 -1.82
CA SER A 112 -53.27 -48.07 -3.25
C SER A 112 -53.67 -49.35 -3.99
N ALA A 113 -53.58 -50.52 -3.33
CA ALA A 113 -53.98 -51.80 -3.91
C ALA A 113 -55.51 -51.95 -4.12
N LYS A 114 -56.34 -51.11 -3.47
CA LYS A 114 -57.80 -51.08 -3.65
C LYS A 114 -58.23 -50.06 -4.71
N LEU A 115 -57.32 -49.18 -5.14
CA LEU A 115 -57.55 -48.25 -6.24
C LEU A 115 -57.20 -48.94 -7.56
N ALA A 116 -57.99 -48.65 -8.59
CA ALA A 116 -57.60 -49.02 -9.94
C ALA A 116 -56.39 -48.19 -10.39
N ASP A 117 -55.58 -48.75 -11.28
CA ASP A 117 -54.50 -48.00 -11.92
C ASP A 117 -55.07 -46.75 -12.61
N SER A 118 -54.37 -45.62 -12.45
CA SER A 118 -54.78 -44.35 -13.07
C SER A 118 -54.65 -44.36 -14.60
N GLY A 119 -54.03 -45.39 -15.18
CA GLY A 119 -53.67 -45.47 -16.60
C GLY A 119 -52.47 -44.62 -16.98
N VAL A 120 -51.86 -43.89 -16.04
CA VAL A 120 -50.68 -43.05 -16.28
C VAL A 120 -49.41 -43.85 -15.99
N VAL A 121 -48.49 -43.89 -16.96
CA VAL A 121 -47.19 -44.56 -16.81
C VAL A 121 -46.31 -43.82 -15.80
N ALA A 122 -45.58 -44.56 -14.97
CA ALA A 122 -44.66 -43.98 -13.99
C ALA A 122 -43.62 -43.06 -14.68
N GLY A 123 -43.41 -41.86 -14.12
CA GLY A 123 -42.46 -40.88 -14.67
C GLY A 123 -42.99 -40.02 -15.83
N THR A 124 -44.26 -40.19 -16.24
CA THR A 124 -44.88 -39.37 -17.31
C THR A 124 -44.82 -37.87 -17.02
N TYR A 125 -45.00 -37.47 -15.76
CA TYR A 125 -45.04 -36.07 -15.34
C TYR A 125 -43.97 -35.76 -14.29
N LYS A 126 -43.30 -34.61 -14.45
CA LYS A 126 -42.32 -34.08 -13.50
C LYS A 126 -42.96 -33.15 -12.46
N SER A 127 -44.12 -32.57 -12.77
CA SER A 127 -44.90 -31.72 -11.89
C SER A 127 -46.38 -32.04 -12.02
N VAL A 128 -47.15 -31.90 -10.94
CA VAL A 128 -48.58 -32.16 -10.90
C VAL A 128 -49.33 -30.98 -10.29
N THR A 129 -50.51 -30.69 -10.82
CA THR A 129 -51.46 -29.77 -10.21
C THR A 129 -52.44 -30.58 -9.38
N VAL A 130 -52.70 -30.14 -8.15
CA VAL A 130 -53.72 -30.72 -7.27
C VAL A 130 -54.87 -29.74 -7.06
N ASP A 131 -56.09 -30.24 -6.92
CA ASP A 131 -57.23 -29.42 -6.49
C ASP A 131 -57.20 -29.15 -4.97
N GLY A 132 -58.15 -28.34 -4.48
CA GLY A 132 -58.28 -28.05 -3.04
C GLY A 132 -58.61 -29.26 -2.16
N LYS A 133 -58.88 -30.43 -2.76
CA LYS A 133 -59.09 -31.71 -2.06
C LYS A 133 -57.84 -32.62 -2.13
N GLY A 134 -56.73 -32.13 -2.69
CA GLY A 134 -55.48 -32.88 -2.83
C GLY A 134 -55.46 -33.90 -3.97
N ARG A 135 -56.45 -33.89 -4.87
CA ARG A 135 -56.47 -34.81 -6.01
C ARG A 135 -55.67 -34.23 -7.16
N VAL A 136 -54.86 -35.05 -7.82
CA VAL A 136 -54.15 -34.65 -9.05
C VAL A 136 -55.17 -34.39 -10.17
N THR A 137 -55.13 -33.20 -10.77
CA THR A 137 -56.04 -32.77 -11.85
C THR A 137 -55.33 -32.51 -13.18
N ALA A 138 -54.02 -32.30 -13.16
CA ALA A 138 -53.20 -32.18 -14.35
C ALA A 138 -51.74 -32.57 -14.04
N GLY A 139 -51.01 -32.98 -15.07
CA GLY A 139 -49.58 -33.23 -15.01
C GLY A 139 -48.85 -32.44 -16.10
N THR A 140 -47.66 -31.94 -15.79
CA THR A 140 -46.83 -31.17 -16.73
C THR A 140 -45.38 -31.61 -16.64
N ASN A 141 -44.61 -31.28 -17.68
CA ASN A 141 -43.16 -31.50 -17.73
C ASN A 141 -42.43 -30.17 -17.97
N PRO A 142 -42.33 -29.31 -16.95
CA PRO A 142 -41.70 -28.01 -17.12
C PRO A 142 -40.22 -28.13 -17.48
N THR A 143 -39.76 -27.24 -18.36
CA THR A 143 -38.36 -27.10 -18.76
C THR A 143 -37.71 -25.83 -18.20
N THR A 144 -38.47 -25.01 -17.47
CA THR A 144 -38.03 -23.75 -16.88
C THR A 144 -38.32 -23.72 -15.39
N LEU A 145 -37.52 -22.96 -14.62
CA LEU A 145 -37.70 -22.78 -13.18
C LEU A 145 -39.09 -22.22 -12.85
N SER A 146 -39.55 -21.22 -13.63
CA SER A 146 -40.89 -20.65 -13.49
C SER A 146 -41.98 -21.69 -13.72
N GLY A 147 -41.80 -22.64 -14.64
CA GLY A 147 -42.77 -23.72 -14.85
C GLY A 147 -42.82 -24.73 -13.69
N TYR A 148 -41.75 -24.84 -12.88
CA TYR A 148 -41.78 -25.54 -11.59
C TYR A 148 -42.33 -24.68 -10.44
N GLY A 149 -42.62 -23.40 -10.67
CA GLY A 149 -43.03 -22.46 -9.64
C GLY A 149 -41.90 -22.04 -8.69
N ILE A 150 -40.64 -22.23 -9.08
CA ILE A 150 -39.48 -21.83 -8.28
C ILE A 150 -39.33 -20.31 -8.40
N THR A 151 -39.44 -19.59 -7.28
CA THR A 151 -39.46 -18.11 -7.22
C THR A 151 -38.22 -17.51 -6.55
N ASP A 152 -37.40 -18.32 -5.90
CA ASP A 152 -36.23 -17.93 -5.11
C ASP A 152 -34.89 -18.16 -5.86
N ALA A 153 -34.95 -18.57 -7.12
CA ALA A 153 -33.76 -18.71 -7.95
C ALA A 153 -33.23 -17.37 -8.46
N ALA A 154 -31.91 -17.25 -8.58
CA ALA A 154 -31.28 -16.11 -9.24
C ALA A 154 -31.71 -16.05 -10.73
N PRO A 155 -32.02 -14.86 -11.28
CA PRO A 155 -32.44 -14.76 -12.67
C PRO A 155 -31.27 -15.05 -13.62
N LEU A 156 -31.57 -15.63 -14.78
CA LEU A 156 -30.57 -16.01 -15.78
C LEU A 156 -29.84 -14.79 -16.36
N ALA A 157 -30.59 -13.73 -16.66
CA ALA A 157 -30.06 -12.48 -17.17
C ALA A 157 -29.80 -11.52 -16.02
N SER A 158 -28.55 -11.04 -15.91
CA SER A 158 -28.13 -10.00 -14.97
C SER A 158 -28.58 -10.24 -13.51
N PRO A 159 -28.20 -11.37 -12.90
CA PRO A 159 -28.53 -11.63 -11.50
C PRO A 159 -27.93 -10.57 -10.58
N ALA A 160 -28.78 -10.00 -9.72
CA ALA A 160 -28.32 -9.26 -8.56
C ALA A 160 -27.87 -10.27 -7.49
N LEU A 161 -26.56 -10.36 -7.26
CA LEU A 161 -26.01 -11.20 -6.20
C LEU A 161 -26.01 -10.41 -4.88
N THR A 162 -26.73 -10.89 -3.87
CA THR A 162 -26.71 -10.34 -2.51
C THR A 162 -25.88 -11.23 -1.58
N GLY A 163 -25.44 -10.69 -0.43
CA GLY A 163 -24.56 -11.42 0.50
C GLY A 163 -23.12 -11.50 0.03
N THR A 164 -22.43 -12.61 0.35
CA THR A 164 -21.04 -12.89 -0.04
C THR A 164 -20.99 -14.09 -0.99
N PRO A 165 -21.25 -13.91 -2.30
CA PRO A 165 -21.26 -15.01 -3.26
C PRO A 165 -19.89 -15.70 -3.30
N THR A 166 -19.91 -17.04 -3.28
CA THR A 166 -18.70 -17.83 -3.50
C THR A 166 -18.47 -18.03 -4.99
N ALA A 167 -17.24 -17.88 -5.44
CA ALA A 167 -16.82 -18.24 -6.79
C ALA A 167 -15.45 -18.91 -6.72
N PRO A 168 -15.14 -19.87 -7.60
CA PRO A 168 -13.79 -20.42 -7.67
C PRO A 168 -12.78 -19.30 -7.98
N THR A 169 -11.63 -19.29 -7.31
CA THR A 169 -10.57 -18.31 -7.59
C THR A 169 -9.75 -18.81 -8.77
N ALA A 170 -9.75 -18.05 -9.87
CA ALA A 170 -8.94 -18.37 -11.05
C ALA A 170 -7.44 -18.23 -10.74
N VAL A 171 -6.60 -18.90 -11.55
CA VAL A 171 -5.15 -18.65 -11.53
C VAL A 171 -4.85 -17.25 -12.07
N VAL A 172 -3.73 -16.66 -11.63
CA VAL A 172 -3.31 -15.32 -12.05
C VAL A 172 -3.23 -15.23 -13.59
N ASP A 173 -3.59 -14.07 -14.14
CA ASP A 173 -3.62 -13.75 -15.58
C ASP A 173 -4.66 -14.49 -16.44
N THR A 174 -5.53 -15.27 -15.81
CA THR A 174 -6.70 -15.86 -16.46
C THR A 174 -7.62 -14.76 -17.02
N SER A 175 -7.93 -14.86 -18.31
CA SER A 175 -8.90 -13.99 -18.99
C SER A 175 -10.05 -14.86 -19.47
N SER A 176 -11.12 -14.92 -18.68
CA SER A 176 -12.32 -15.71 -18.95
C SER A 176 -13.58 -14.97 -18.51
N SER A 177 -14.75 -15.55 -18.77
CA SER A 177 -16.03 -15.04 -18.28
C SER A 177 -16.34 -15.43 -16.82
N GLN A 178 -15.35 -15.96 -16.08
CA GLN A 178 -15.49 -16.30 -14.67
C GLN A 178 -15.57 -15.02 -13.82
N LEU A 179 -16.39 -15.05 -12.78
CA LEU A 179 -16.43 -13.97 -11.78
C LEU A 179 -15.06 -13.85 -11.08
N ALA A 180 -14.50 -12.65 -11.09
CA ALA A 180 -13.27 -12.34 -10.37
C ALA A 180 -13.53 -12.32 -8.85
N THR A 181 -12.90 -13.21 -8.10
CA THR A 181 -12.91 -13.17 -6.63
C THR A 181 -11.97 -12.06 -6.13
N THR A 182 -12.16 -11.64 -4.88
CA THR A 182 -11.23 -10.71 -4.22
C THR A 182 -9.80 -11.27 -4.15
N ALA A 183 -9.67 -12.58 -3.93
CA ALA A 183 -8.38 -13.27 -3.94
C ALA A 183 -7.71 -13.24 -5.33
N PHE A 184 -8.48 -13.42 -6.41
CA PHE A 184 -7.95 -13.28 -7.78
C PHE A 184 -7.43 -11.86 -8.02
N VAL A 185 -8.21 -10.83 -7.70
CA VAL A 185 -7.82 -9.43 -7.89
C VAL A 185 -6.58 -9.07 -7.07
N LEU A 186 -6.53 -9.48 -5.79
CA LEU A 186 -5.36 -9.23 -4.93
C LEU A 186 -4.12 -9.99 -5.41
N GLY A 187 -4.29 -11.21 -5.93
CA GLY A 187 -3.20 -12.02 -6.48
C GLY A 187 -2.58 -11.46 -7.77
N GLN A 188 -3.31 -10.62 -8.52
CA GLN A 188 -2.77 -9.94 -9.70
C GLN A 188 -1.72 -8.88 -9.32
N ALA A 189 -1.85 -8.24 -8.15
CA ALA A 189 -1.00 -7.13 -7.76
C ALA A 189 0.34 -7.60 -7.13
N GLY A 190 1.44 -6.93 -7.48
CA GLY A 190 2.72 -7.12 -6.80
C GLY A 190 2.66 -6.61 -5.35
N SER A 191 3.02 -7.48 -4.39
CA SER A 191 3.00 -7.20 -2.94
C SER A 191 4.31 -6.64 -2.39
N THR A 192 5.35 -6.53 -3.21
CA THR A 192 6.69 -6.07 -2.81
C THR A 192 6.85 -4.56 -3.04
N ALA A 193 7.46 -3.87 -2.08
CA ALA A 193 7.79 -2.45 -2.22
C ALA A 193 8.80 -2.24 -3.38
N PRO A 194 8.66 -1.18 -4.18
CA PRO A 194 9.53 -0.91 -5.32
C PRO A 194 10.97 -0.54 -4.87
N ALA A 195 11.97 -1.09 -5.56
CA ALA A 195 13.38 -0.82 -5.28
C ALA A 195 13.92 0.39 -6.07
N MET A 196 14.83 1.16 -5.46
CA MET A 196 15.47 2.35 -6.05
C MET A 196 16.58 2.05 -7.08
N ASN A 197 16.85 0.79 -7.43
CA ASN A 197 18.08 0.38 -8.13
C ASN A 197 17.90 0.02 -9.62
N GLY A 198 16.86 0.54 -10.29
CA GLY A 198 16.77 0.51 -11.75
C GLY A 198 16.57 -0.87 -12.39
N THR A 199 16.26 -1.92 -11.63
CA THR A 199 15.84 -3.22 -12.19
C THR A 199 14.73 -3.81 -11.32
N ALA A 200 13.51 -3.83 -11.85
CA ALA A 200 12.34 -4.34 -11.16
C ALA A 200 12.28 -5.87 -11.22
N ALA A 201 11.91 -6.52 -10.11
CA ALA A 201 11.41 -7.88 -10.14
C ALA A 201 9.96 -7.86 -10.69
N ALA A 202 9.66 -8.73 -11.64
CA ALA A 202 8.30 -8.87 -12.17
C ALA A 202 7.34 -9.30 -11.05
N GLY A 203 6.16 -8.66 -10.97
CA GLY A 203 5.08 -9.11 -10.08
C GLY A 203 4.53 -10.47 -10.51
N SER A 204 3.63 -11.05 -9.69
CA SER A 204 3.01 -12.36 -9.99
C SER A 204 2.22 -12.38 -11.30
N SER A 205 1.64 -11.24 -11.69
CA SER A 205 1.02 -11.06 -13.00
C SER A 205 2.03 -10.50 -14.02
N VAL A 206 2.09 -11.11 -15.20
CA VAL A 206 2.87 -10.60 -16.35
C VAL A 206 2.15 -9.47 -17.10
N LYS A 207 0.86 -9.23 -16.82
CA LYS A 207 0.03 -8.20 -17.46
C LYS A 207 -0.29 -7.00 -16.55
N TYR A 208 -0.35 -7.24 -15.24
CA TYR A 208 -0.64 -6.29 -14.17
C TYR A 208 0.59 -6.07 -13.29
N ALA A 209 1.75 -5.91 -13.91
CA ALA A 209 2.71 -5.02 -13.28
C ALA A 209 1.98 -3.68 -13.07
N ARG A 210 2.12 -3.04 -11.91
CA ARG A 210 2.35 -1.60 -12.04
C ARG A 210 3.74 -1.53 -12.65
N ALA A 211 3.79 -1.53 -13.98
CA ALA A 211 4.99 -1.49 -14.80
C ALA A 211 5.89 -0.27 -14.52
N ASP A 212 5.51 0.58 -13.57
CA ASP A 212 5.77 2.00 -13.65
C ASP A 212 6.03 2.69 -12.30
N HIS A 213 6.25 1.98 -11.19
CA HIS A 213 7.00 2.62 -10.11
C HIS A 213 8.51 2.51 -10.33
N VAL A 214 8.97 3.26 -11.33
CA VAL A 214 10.34 3.76 -11.39
C VAL A 214 10.44 4.86 -10.32
N HIS A 215 11.36 4.72 -9.37
CA HIS A 215 11.63 5.80 -8.42
C HIS A 215 12.09 7.05 -9.19
N PRO A 216 11.54 8.25 -8.92
CA PRO A 216 12.01 9.47 -9.57
C PRO A 216 13.51 9.61 -9.31
N THR A 217 14.26 9.84 -10.40
CA THR A 217 15.70 10.20 -10.48
C THR A 217 16.52 9.85 -9.24
N ASP A 218 17.36 8.81 -9.33
CA ASP A 218 18.36 8.46 -8.33
C ASP A 218 19.11 9.70 -7.80
N THR A 219 18.71 10.19 -6.62
CA THR A 219 19.27 11.39 -5.99
C THR A 219 20.62 11.11 -5.34
N THR A 220 21.09 9.86 -5.34
CA THR A 220 22.43 9.50 -4.82
C THR A 220 23.53 9.80 -5.83
N ARG A 221 23.18 10.15 -7.08
CA ARG A 221 24.14 10.49 -8.15
C ARG A 221 24.04 11.96 -8.53
N ALA A 222 25.18 12.62 -8.67
CA ALA A 222 25.24 13.98 -9.20
C ALA A 222 24.81 14.01 -10.69
N PRO A 223 24.20 15.10 -11.18
CA PRO A 223 23.81 15.23 -12.58
C PRO A 223 24.98 15.02 -13.55
N LEU A 224 24.71 14.34 -14.68
CA LEU A 224 25.72 14.07 -15.72
C LEU A 224 26.26 15.35 -16.37
N ALA A 225 25.40 16.35 -16.54
CA ALA A 225 25.76 17.65 -17.09
C ALA A 225 25.82 18.69 -15.96
N SER A 226 26.96 19.36 -15.83
CA SER A 226 27.15 20.50 -14.92
C SER A 226 26.69 20.25 -13.48
N PRO A 227 27.25 19.25 -12.77
CA PRO A 227 26.88 18.99 -11.39
C PRO A 227 27.24 20.18 -10.49
N ALA A 228 26.29 20.63 -9.67
CA ALA A 228 26.60 21.52 -8.55
C ALA A 228 27.16 20.67 -7.40
N LEU A 229 28.45 20.85 -7.08
CA LEU A 229 29.10 20.18 -5.95
C LEU A 229 28.98 21.07 -4.70
N THR A 230 28.46 20.53 -3.61
CA THR A 230 28.45 21.20 -2.29
C THR A 230 29.40 20.49 -1.32
N GLY A 231 29.81 21.17 -0.25
CA GLY A 231 30.82 20.65 0.68
C GLY A 231 32.25 20.72 0.11
N THR A 232 33.12 19.80 0.55
CA THR A 232 34.53 19.72 0.11
C THR A 232 34.73 18.48 -0.78
N PRO A 233 34.47 18.57 -2.09
CA PRO A 233 34.56 17.41 -2.98
C PRO A 233 36.01 16.90 -3.06
N THR A 234 36.19 15.58 -2.93
CA THR A 234 37.50 14.94 -3.09
C THR A 234 37.76 14.63 -4.57
N ALA A 235 38.91 15.03 -5.09
CA ALA A 235 39.39 14.63 -6.41
C ALA A 235 40.86 14.19 -6.32
N PRO A 236 41.34 13.28 -7.17
CA PRO A 236 42.76 12.93 -7.21
C PRO A 236 43.62 14.17 -7.54
N THR A 237 44.72 14.39 -6.82
CA THR A 237 45.67 15.48 -7.12
C THR A 237 46.53 15.11 -8.33
N ALA A 238 46.51 15.94 -9.37
CA ALA A 238 47.30 15.73 -10.58
C ALA A 238 48.81 16.00 -10.34
N VAL A 239 49.66 15.43 -11.20
CA VAL A 239 51.10 15.74 -11.22
C VAL A 239 51.31 17.10 -11.89
N ILE A 240 52.32 17.87 -11.43
CA ILE A 240 52.66 19.19 -11.98
C ILE A 240 52.95 19.12 -13.48
N GLY A 241 52.36 20.05 -14.24
CA GLY A 241 52.46 20.12 -15.72
C GLY A 241 51.33 19.42 -16.47
N THR A 242 50.38 18.78 -15.76
CA THR A 242 49.22 18.14 -16.38
C THR A 242 48.23 19.17 -16.96
N ASN A 243 47.75 18.95 -18.19
CA ASN A 243 46.81 19.83 -18.90
C ASN A 243 45.54 19.09 -19.39
N SER A 244 44.98 18.22 -18.55
CA SER A 244 43.79 17.42 -18.85
C SER A 244 42.49 18.10 -18.40
N LYS A 245 41.34 17.44 -18.63
CA LYS A 245 40.02 17.88 -18.14
C LYS A 245 39.75 17.50 -16.68
N GLN A 246 40.76 17.06 -15.92
CA GLN A 246 40.64 16.74 -14.50
C GLN A 246 40.43 18.01 -13.67
N LEU A 247 39.62 17.93 -12.62
CA LEU A 247 39.46 19.04 -11.67
C LEU A 247 40.79 19.34 -10.97
N ALA A 248 41.19 20.62 -10.94
CA ALA A 248 42.37 21.05 -10.20
C ALA A 248 42.05 21.07 -8.70
N THR A 249 42.74 20.24 -7.92
CA THR A 249 42.68 20.29 -6.46
C THR A 249 43.41 21.53 -5.94
N THR A 250 43.07 21.98 -4.73
CA THR A 250 43.80 23.07 -4.04
C THR A 250 45.29 22.75 -3.92
N GLU A 251 45.64 21.50 -3.60
CA GLU A 251 47.01 21.01 -3.55
C GLU A 251 47.77 21.17 -4.89
N TYR A 252 47.11 20.94 -6.03
CA TYR A 252 47.73 21.15 -7.34
C TYR A 252 48.04 22.63 -7.60
N VAL A 253 47.09 23.51 -7.26
CA VAL A 253 47.23 24.96 -7.42
C VAL A 253 48.35 25.50 -6.52
N ASP A 254 48.39 25.09 -5.25
CA ASP A 254 49.43 25.51 -4.31
C ASP A 254 50.83 25.10 -4.78
N ARG A 255 50.97 23.87 -5.29
CA ARG A 255 52.22 23.38 -5.88
C ARG A 255 52.60 24.16 -7.15
N ALA A 256 51.63 24.51 -7.99
CA ALA A 256 51.88 25.29 -9.21
C ALA A 256 52.33 26.72 -8.89
N VAL A 257 51.68 27.39 -7.93
CA VAL A 257 52.05 28.74 -7.47
C VAL A 257 53.44 28.73 -6.82
N SER A 258 53.72 27.75 -5.96
CA SER A 258 55.04 27.60 -5.32
C SER A 258 56.18 27.47 -6.34
N ASN A 259 55.94 26.80 -7.48
CA ASN A 259 56.92 26.71 -8.56
C ASN A 259 57.18 28.07 -9.22
N VAL A 260 56.14 28.89 -9.44
CA VAL A 260 56.30 30.25 -9.98
C VAL A 260 57.09 31.13 -9.01
N GLU A 261 56.79 31.05 -7.71
CA GLU A 261 57.54 31.78 -6.69
C GLU A 261 59.02 31.35 -6.64
N ALA A 262 59.30 30.05 -6.76
CA ALA A 262 60.67 29.54 -6.82
C ALA A 262 61.42 30.07 -8.05
N MET A 263 60.76 30.14 -9.22
CA MET A 263 61.33 30.73 -10.44
C MET A 263 61.60 32.23 -10.27
N ALA A 264 60.71 32.97 -9.62
CA ALA A 264 60.88 34.39 -9.34
C ALA A 264 62.07 34.65 -8.39
N LYS A 265 62.20 33.88 -7.30
CA LYS A 265 63.34 33.94 -6.38
C LYS A 265 64.67 33.63 -7.09
N ALA A 266 64.68 32.62 -7.97
CA ALA A 266 65.86 32.30 -8.77
C ALA A 266 66.26 33.46 -9.70
N SER A 267 65.29 34.19 -10.27
CA SER A 267 65.54 35.37 -11.09
C SER A 267 66.12 36.54 -10.26
N SER A 268 65.55 36.82 -9.08
CA SER A 268 66.05 37.86 -8.18
C SER A 268 67.49 37.58 -7.76
N ASN A 269 67.80 36.35 -7.35
CA ASN A 269 69.15 35.94 -6.99
C ASN A 269 70.17 36.12 -8.14
N ARG A 270 69.74 35.96 -9.40
CA ARG A 270 70.58 36.24 -10.57
C ARG A 270 70.84 37.73 -10.75
N MET A 271 69.84 38.58 -10.52
CA MET A 271 70.02 40.04 -10.57
C MET A 271 70.97 40.53 -9.47
N ASP A 272 70.83 40.02 -8.24
CA ASP A 272 71.74 40.35 -7.13
C ASP A 272 73.18 39.94 -7.44
N LYS A 273 73.39 38.77 -8.04
CA LYS A 273 74.72 38.33 -8.53
C LYS A 273 75.29 39.26 -9.60
N ILE A 274 74.47 39.71 -10.55
CA ILE A 274 74.91 40.63 -11.61
C ILE A 274 75.25 42.00 -11.04
N LEU A 275 74.44 42.51 -10.11
CA LEU A 275 74.66 43.79 -9.46
C LEU A 275 75.94 43.75 -8.61
N SER A 276 76.13 42.71 -7.79
CA SER A 276 77.35 42.48 -7.03
C SER A 276 78.59 42.34 -7.93
N ALA A 277 78.48 41.62 -9.05
CA ALA A 277 79.58 41.51 -10.02
C ALA A 277 79.93 42.85 -10.69
N LYS A 278 78.94 43.68 -11.02
CA LYS A 278 79.17 45.03 -11.58
C LYS A 278 79.78 45.99 -10.58
N VAL A 279 79.31 45.98 -9.32
CA VAL A 279 79.89 46.78 -8.23
C VAL A 279 81.32 46.34 -7.93
N SER A 280 81.58 45.03 -7.93
CA SER A 280 82.93 44.47 -7.77
C SER A 280 83.86 44.84 -8.95
N ASN A 281 83.36 44.89 -10.19
CA ASN A 281 84.15 45.30 -11.36
C ASN A 281 84.40 46.83 -11.43
N LEU A 282 83.48 47.66 -10.91
CA LEU A 282 83.73 49.10 -10.70
C LEU A 282 84.75 49.36 -9.57
N ALA A 283 84.75 48.53 -8.53
CA ALA A 283 85.68 48.64 -7.39
C ALA A 283 87.06 48.01 -7.65
N LEU A 284 87.19 47.12 -8.64
CA LEU A 284 88.45 46.47 -9.03
C LEU A 284 89.12 47.09 -10.27
N ASN A 285 88.52 48.12 -10.90
CA ASN A 285 89.09 48.80 -12.07
C ASN A 285 89.41 50.30 -11.87
N SER A 286 89.29 50.84 -10.65
CA SER A 286 89.53 52.26 -10.38
C SER A 286 90.70 52.47 -9.41
N THR A 287 91.91 52.12 -9.86
CA THR A 287 93.16 52.70 -9.34
C THR A 287 93.82 53.70 -10.30
N SER A 288 93.23 54.01 -11.46
CA SER A 288 93.50 55.25 -12.22
C SER A 288 92.63 55.32 -13.49
N ILE A 289 91.96 56.45 -13.68
CA ILE A 289 91.56 56.97 -14.99
C ILE A 289 92.86 57.41 -15.67
N ASP A 290 93.30 56.67 -16.70
CA ASP A 290 94.38 57.09 -17.58
C ASP A 290 93.79 57.94 -18.71
N VAL A 291 93.89 59.27 -18.58
CA VAL A 291 93.71 60.22 -19.70
C VAL A 291 95.11 60.58 -20.18
N GLY A 292 95.60 59.87 -21.19
CA GLY A 292 96.98 60.01 -21.67
C GLY A 292 97.31 61.41 -22.25
N GLY A 293 98.26 62.10 -21.59
CA GLY A 293 99.18 63.14 -22.11
C GLY A 293 98.60 64.56 -22.22
N TRP A 294 99.06 65.61 -21.53
CA TRP A 294 100.28 65.89 -20.76
C TRP A 294 99.90 66.57 -19.43
N VAL A 295 100.19 65.96 -18.28
CA VAL A 295 100.31 66.70 -17.02
C VAL A 295 101.43 66.07 -16.20
N THR A 296 102.49 66.84 -16.03
CA THR A 296 103.71 66.52 -15.27
C THR A 296 103.41 66.41 -13.78
N THR A 297 103.66 65.24 -13.18
CA THR A 297 103.61 65.02 -11.74
C THR A 297 104.86 65.60 -11.06
N TYR A 298 104.69 66.60 -10.20
CA TYR A 298 105.66 66.96 -9.16
C TYR A 298 105.25 66.29 -7.84
N PRO A 299 106.20 65.84 -7.01
CA PRO A 299 105.92 64.94 -5.89
C PRO A 299 105.61 65.75 -4.64
N TYR A 300 104.37 65.72 -4.15
CA TYR A 300 104.09 65.86 -2.72
C TYR A 300 102.72 65.23 -2.43
N SER A 301 102.74 64.21 -1.57
CA SER A 301 101.61 63.42 -1.13
C SER A 301 100.89 64.13 0.01
N ASP A 302 99.68 64.64 -0.23
CA ASP A 302 98.77 65.02 0.84
C ASP A 302 97.48 64.20 0.70
N SER A 303 97.35 63.22 1.58
CA SER A 303 96.24 62.28 1.68
C SER A 303 94.96 63.00 2.10
N PHE A 304 93.94 63.02 1.22
CA PHE A 304 92.58 63.33 1.64
C PHE A 304 91.96 62.09 2.29
N SER A 305 92.17 61.94 3.61
CA SER A 305 91.37 61.02 4.43
C SER A 305 90.06 61.71 4.83
N ASN A 306 89.04 61.61 3.98
CA ASN A 306 87.67 61.70 4.48
C ASN A 306 87.29 60.31 4.96
N GLY A 307 87.36 60.08 6.27
CA GLY A 307 86.88 58.88 6.92
C GLY A 307 85.36 58.77 6.75
N PHE A 308 84.93 57.98 5.79
CA PHE A 308 83.53 57.59 5.62
C PHE A 308 83.30 56.30 6.42
N ILE A 309 82.56 56.39 7.51
CA ILE A 309 82.00 55.24 8.24
C ILE A 309 80.56 55.07 7.73
N ASP A 310 80.27 53.91 7.17
CA ASP A 310 78.97 53.53 6.58
C ASP A 310 78.02 53.00 7.68
N ASP A 311 76.80 53.54 7.76
CA ASP A 311 75.68 52.89 8.43
C ASP A 311 74.43 52.87 7.52
N ALA A 312 73.55 51.90 7.80
CA ALA A 312 72.66 51.23 6.84
C ALA A 312 71.54 52.07 6.17
N ASN A 313 71.55 53.40 6.23
CA ASN A 313 70.44 54.24 5.75
C ASN A 313 70.80 55.45 4.85
N GLY A 314 72.05 55.62 4.40
CA GLY A 314 72.36 56.29 3.12
C GLY A 314 71.92 57.75 2.87
N LEU A 315 71.91 58.66 3.87
CA LEU A 315 71.78 60.11 3.65
C LEU A 315 72.81 60.89 4.50
N PHE A 316 73.72 61.66 3.87
CA PHE A 316 74.88 62.28 4.51
C PHE A 316 74.65 63.74 4.96
N TYR A 317 74.99 64.06 6.22
CA TYR A 317 75.29 65.43 6.68
C TYR A 317 76.53 65.39 7.61
N PRO A 318 77.59 66.19 7.38
CA PRO A 318 78.75 66.22 8.28
C PRO A 318 78.40 66.92 9.61
N SER A 319 78.93 66.40 10.72
CA SER A 319 78.85 67.01 12.07
C SER A 319 79.53 68.38 12.10
N GLU A 320 79.02 69.32 12.91
CA GLU A 320 79.52 70.71 13.00
C GLU A 320 81.04 70.79 13.24
N GLY A 321 81.77 71.47 12.35
CA GLY A 321 83.23 71.54 12.43
C GLY A 321 83.87 72.31 11.28
N VAL A 322 85.08 72.83 11.53
CA VAL A 322 85.90 73.52 10.51
C VAL A 322 86.60 72.46 9.66
N GLN A 323 86.42 72.52 8.33
CA GLN A 323 87.16 71.68 7.39
C GLN A 323 87.97 72.55 6.42
N LEU A 324 89.26 72.24 6.30
CA LEU A 324 90.19 72.88 5.35
C LEU A 324 89.94 72.36 3.94
N ILE A 325 89.70 73.26 3.00
CA ILE A 325 89.48 72.92 1.58
C ILE A 325 90.54 73.67 0.74
N ALA A 326 91.67 72.99 0.52
CA ALA A 326 92.72 73.23 -0.47
C ALA A 326 93.62 74.50 -0.36
N VAL A 327 94.93 74.25 -0.38
CA VAL A 327 96.01 75.23 -0.65
C VAL A 327 96.33 75.20 -2.15
N ARG A 328 96.32 76.34 -2.84
CA ARG A 328 96.72 76.46 -4.25
C ARG A 328 98.07 77.18 -4.35
N PRO A 329 99.19 76.49 -4.65
CA PRO A 329 100.53 77.09 -4.67
C PRO A 329 100.82 77.89 -5.95
N ASP A 330 99.99 77.77 -6.98
CA ASP A 330 100.21 78.24 -8.34
C ASP A 330 99.94 79.74 -8.57
N LEU A 331 99.43 80.45 -7.56
CA LEU A 331 99.20 81.89 -7.56
C LEU A 331 99.66 82.52 -6.24
N GLY A 332 100.96 82.52 -5.96
CA GLY A 332 101.55 83.30 -4.87
C GLY A 332 100.93 83.07 -3.48
N SER A 333 101.13 81.90 -2.90
CA SER A 333 100.95 81.62 -1.45
C SER A 333 99.63 82.07 -0.80
N TYR A 334 98.48 81.99 -1.48
CA TYR A 334 97.18 82.26 -0.82
C TYR A 334 96.49 80.98 -0.33
N VAL A 335 96.04 80.96 0.93
CA VAL A 335 95.18 79.90 1.51
C VAL A 335 93.76 80.43 1.65
N THR A 336 92.78 79.65 1.19
CA THR A 336 91.35 79.91 1.36
C THR A 336 90.77 78.91 2.34
N TYR A 337 89.86 79.33 3.22
CA TYR A 337 89.22 78.43 4.18
C TYR A 337 87.71 78.70 4.29
N SER A 338 86.94 77.66 4.56
CA SER A 338 85.49 77.73 4.74
C SER A 338 85.08 76.97 6.00
N ILE A 339 84.02 77.41 6.66
CA ILE A 339 83.52 76.77 7.90
C ILE A 339 82.09 76.27 7.66
N TYR A 340 81.80 75.04 8.11
CA TYR A 340 80.45 74.47 8.14
C TYR A 340 79.90 74.48 9.56
N LYS A 341 78.84 75.25 9.80
CA LYS A 341 78.18 75.39 11.12
C LYS A 341 76.68 75.62 10.93
N ASN A 342 75.82 75.04 11.77
CA ASN A 342 74.37 75.15 11.67
C ASN A 342 73.80 74.80 10.27
N GLY A 343 74.36 73.80 9.59
CA GLY A 343 73.80 73.30 8.33
C GLY A 343 74.17 74.07 7.05
N ALA A 344 75.00 75.12 7.13
CA ALA A 344 75.42 75.91 5.96
C ALA A 344 76.94 76.10 5.86
N TRP A 345 77.45 76.22 4.63
CA TRP A 345 78.84 76.54 4.32
C TRP A 345 79.03 78.05 4.25
N PHE A 346 80.03 78.57 4.97
CA PHE A 346 80.39 79.98 4.94
C PHE A 346 81.82 80.14 4.42
N ALA A 347 82.00 80.97 3.39
CA ALA A 347 83.29 81.25 2.76
C ALA A 347 84.04 82.38 3.50
N LEU A 348 85.30 82.15 3.87
CA LEU A 348 86.15 83.14 4.53
C LEU A 348 87.40 83.39 3.67
N GLY A 349 87.83 84.66 3.65
CA GLY A 349 88.76 85.22 2.65
C GLY A 349 90.15 84.58 2.54
N THR A 350 90.95 85.10 1.60
CA THR A 350 92.28 84.60 1.23
C THR A 350 93.39 85.30 2.03
N THR A 351 94.43 84.56 2.45
CA THR A 351 95.61 85.15 3.12
C THR A 351 96.93 84.66 2.53
N ASN A 352 97.94 85.56 2.42
CA ASN A 352 99.25 85.31 1.82
C ASN A 352 100.26 84.76 2.84
N ALA A 353 100.90 83.62 2.53
CA ALA A 353 101.74 82.85 3.45
C ALA A 353 103.25 83.18 3.44
N THR A 354 103.71 84.22 2.71
CA THR A 354 105.15 84.43 2.46
C THR A 354 105.82 85.60 3.20
N SER A 355 105.14 86.36 4.06
CA SER A 355 105.82 87.36 4.88
C SER A 355 105.10 87.62 6.20
N GLY A 356 105.83 87.43 7.30
CA GLY A 356 105.58 87.94 8.66
C GLY A 356 104.16 88.37 9.03
N ALA A 357 103.50 87.52 9.82
CA ALA A 357 102.35 87.83 10.68
C ALA A 357 101.25 88.70 10.05
N THR A 358 100.45 88.11 9.17
CA THR A 358 99.21 88.74 8.70
C THR A 358 98.06 88.36 9.62
N THR A 359 97.60 89.31 10.41
CA THR A 359 96.45 89.18 11.30
C THR A 359 95.18 89.41 10.50
N ALA A 360 94.33 88.39 10.36
CA ALA A 360 92.97 88.58 9.85
C ALA A 360 92.01 88.56 11.05
N VAL A 361 91.44 89.72 11.38
CA VAL A 361 90.29 89.81 12.29
C VAL A 361 89.05 89.70 11.43
N VAL A 362 88.30 88.62 11.60
CA VAL A 362 87.01 88.44 10.92
C VAL A 362 85.92 88.81 11.90
N ASP A 363 85.13 89.83 11.57
CA ASP A 363 83.90 90.13 12.29
C ASP A 363 82.87 89.02 12.02
N TYR A 364 82.54 88.28 13.08
CA TYR A 364 81.28 87.56 13.18
C TYR A 364 80.25 88.50 13.82
N ALA A 365 79.11 88.69 13.17
CA ALA A 365 77.97 89.44 13.72
C ALA A 365 76.74 88.51 13.81
N SER A 366 76.76 87.47 14.64
CA SER A 366 76.39 87.66 16.06
C SER A 366 77.51 88.28 16.91
N PRO A 367 77.31 89.48 17.48
CA PRO A 367 78.36 90.20 18.20
C PRO A 367 78.74 89.47 19.48
N GLY A 368 80.05 89.21 19.67
CA GLY A 368 80.60 88.75 20.95
C GLY A 368 81.62 87.60 20.87
N ASP A 369 81.75 86.94 19.72
CA ASP A 369 82.69 85.83 19.53
C ASP A 369 83.76 86.22 18.50
N TYR A 370 84.84 86.84 18.98
CA TYR A 370 85.99 87.16 18.13
C TYR A 370 86.92 85.95 18.07
N TYR A 371 87.37 85.55 16.87
CA TYR A 371 88.36 84.48 16.73
C TYR A 371 89.62 85.06 16.10
N HIS A 372 90.73 84.95 16.83
CA HIS A 372 92.05 85.20 16.27
C HIS A 372 92.54 83.93 15.62
N ILE A 373 92.72 83.97 14.30
CA ILE A 373 93.34 82.87 13.56
C ILE A 373 94.76 83.30 13.23
N LYS A 374 95.74 82.63 13.84
CA LYS A 374 97.16 82.83 13.55
C LYS A 374 97.65 81.63 12.76
N ALA A 375 98.00 81.87 11.51
CA ALA A 375 98.74 80.91 10.69
C ALA A 375 100.23 81.27 10.79
N SER A 376 101.07 80.31 11.20
CA SER A 376 102.52 80.49 11.19
C SER A 376 103.17 79.40 10.36
N SER A 377 103.98 79.80 9.38
CA SER A 377 104.91 78.92 8.68
C SER A 377 106.22 78.86 9.47
N SER A 378 106.59 77.69 9.98
CA SER A 378 107.92 77.46 10.58
C SER A 378 108.85 76.87 9.53
N SER A 379 109.84 77.65 9.11
CA SER A 379 110.86 77.23 8.15
C SER A 379 111.99 76.44 8.83
N ALA A 380 111.89 75.11 8.86
CA ALA A 380 113.04 74.22 9.05
C ALA A 380 112.75 72.84 8.42
N SER A 381 113.54 72.50 7.39
CA SER A 381 113.77 71.19 6.75
C SER A 381 112.66 70.11 6.77
N THR A 382 112.22 69.72 5.56
CA THR A 382 111.43 68.52 5.20
C THR A 382 110.03 68.40 5.82
N GLY A 383 109.05 69.07 5.18
CA GLY A 383 107.61 68.90 5.43
C GLY A 383 106.89 70.24 5.59
N ASN A 384 106.23 70.72 4.52
CA ASN A 384 105.45 71.97 4.57
C ASN A 384 104.09 71.74 5.27
N GLY A 385 104.11 71.64 6.60
CA GLY A 385 102.89 71.67 7.42
C GLY A 385 102.53 73.10 7.79
N LEU A 386 101.34 73.56 7.39
CA LEU A 386 100.74 74.80 7.89
C LEU A 386 100.10 74.52 9.26
N ALA A 387 100.69 75.04 10.34
CA ALA A 387 100.05 75.04 11.65
C ALA A 387 99.17 76.29 11.78
N MET A 388 97.86 76.08 11.92
CA MET A 388 96.90 77.16 12.23
C MET A 388 96.45 77.00 13.68
N THR A 389 96.63 78.06 14.47
CA THR A 389 96.07 78.15 15.83
C THR A 389 94.87 79.07 15.76
N VAL A 390 93.70 78.56 16.15
CA VAL A 390 92.48 79.35 16.32
C VAL A 390 92.31 79.62 17.80
N THR A 391 92.36 80.89 18.19
CA THR A 391 92.16 81.32 19.56
C THR A 391 90.88 82.15 19.63
N LYS A 392 89.91 81.70 20.40
CA LYS A 392 88.73 82.51 20.73
C LYS A 392 89.19 83.67 21.62
N LEU A 393 88.94 84.88 21.18
CA LEU A 393 89.08 86.10 21.96
C LEU A 393 87.76 86.30 22.71
N ASN A 394 87.87 86.46 24.03
CA ASN A 394 86.73 86.75 24.90
C ASN A 394 86.26 88.19 24.77
#